data_AF-A0A3N1WLL2-F1
#
_entry.id   AF-A0A3N1WLL2-F1
#
_cell.length_a   1.000
_cell.length_b   1.000
_cell.length_c   1.000
_cell.angle_alpha   90.00
_cell.angle_beta   90.00
_cell.angle_gamma   90.00
#
_symmetry.space_group_name_H-M   'P 1'
#
loop_
_entity.id
_entity.type
_entity.pdbx_description
1 polymer ?
#
loop_
_entity_poly.entity_id
_entity_poly.type
_entity_poly.pdbx_seq_one_letter_code
_entity_poly.pdbx_strand_id
1 'polypeptide(L)'
;MPGYNTLASALTQQGVGMTPAEMHGLISGLLCGGNQDSSWQALVHDLTNEGMAFSQSLSLPLQELHQAIGDSLEEDGFLFQLYLPDDEDITVFDRADALAGWVNHFLLGLGVTQPKLDKVKGETGEAIDDLRTIAQLGYDEDEDQDELEQSLEEVIEYVRVAALLCHDTFTRSMPTNVVVQKPTLH
;
A
#
# COMPACT_ATOMS: atom_id res chain seq x y z
N MET A 1 14.91 3.57 1.76
CA MET A 1 14.32 2.87 0.60
C MET A 1 15.38 2.74 -0.50
N PRO A 2 15.36 1.67 -1.31
CA PRO A 2 16.17 1.58 -2.52
C PRO A 2 15.83 2.72 -3.50
N GLY A 3 16.67 2.97 -4.51
CA GLY A 3 16.35 3.94 -5.58
C GLY A 3 15.33 3.36 -6.56
N TYR A 4 14.41 4.20 -7.06
CA TYR A 4 13.24 3.77 -7.86
C TYR A 4 13.67 2.96 -9.09
N ASN A 5 14.53 3.54 -9.92
CA ASN A 5 15.05 2.90 -11.14
C ASN A 5 15.91 1.66 -10.86
N THR A 6 16.60 1.62 -9.73
CA THR A 6 17.35 0.42 -9.30
C THR A 6 16.41 -0.73 -8.97
N LEU A 7 15.32 -0.46 -8.24
CA LEU A 7 14.32 -1.48 -7.94
C LEU A 7 13.56 -1.91 -9.20
N ALA A 8 13.18 -0.98 -10.07
CA ALA A 8 12.53 -1.29 -11.36
C ALA A 8 13.38 -2.25 -12.20
N SER A 9 14.69 -1.96 -12.28
CA SER A 9 15.65 -2.81 -13.00
C SER A 9 15.78 -4.20 -12.37
N ALA A 10 15.76 -4.30 -11.04
CA ALA A 10 15.85 -5.57 -10.32
C ALA A 10 14.59 -6.43 -10.52
N LEU A 11 13.40 -5.83 -10.43
CA LEU A 11 12.11 -6.49 -10.71
C LEU A 11 12.08 -7.04 -12.15
N THR A 12 12.46 -6.21 -13.12
CA THR A 12 12.49 -6.57 -14.54
C THR A 12 13.46 -7.73 -14.81
N GLN A 13 14.67 -7.69 -14.26
CA GLN A 13 15.66 -8.77 -14.43
C GLN A 13 15.21 -10.12 -13.87
N GLN A 14 14.37 -10.09 -12.83
CA GLN A 14 13.78 -11.28 -12.22
C GLN A 14 12.50 -11.74 -12.95
N GLY A 15 12.00 -10.97 -13.92
CA GLY A 15 10.75 -11.26 -14.63
C GLY A 15 9.49 -10.99 -13.81
N VAL A 16 9.59 -10.16 -12.76
CA VAL A 16 8.43 -9.76 -11.96
C VAL A 16 7.66 -8.68 -12.73
N GLY A 17 6.40 -8.94 -13.03
CA GLY A 17 5.52 -8.06 -13.81
C GLY A 17 4.95 -6.89 -13.02
N MET A 18 5.73 -6.28 -12.13
CA MET A 18 5.31 -5.15 -11.30
C MET A 18 6.33 -4.01 -11.37
N THR A 19 5.83 -2.79 -11.25
CA THR A 19 6.61 -1.57 -11.03
C THR A 19 7.02 -1.44 -9.56
N PRO A 20 7.99 -0.57 -9.23
CA PRO A 20 8.31 -0.23 -7.85
C PRO A 20 7.11 0.33 -7.07
N ALA A 21 6.25 1.14 -7.72
CA ALA A 21 5.05 1.69 -7.10
C ALA A 21 4.06 0.59 -6.71
N GLU A 22 3.79 -0.35 -7.60
CA GLU A 22 2.92 -1.50 -7.33
C GLU A 22 3.50 -2.40 -6.22
N MET A 23 4.81 -2.66 -6.23
CA MET A 23 5.46 -3.47 -5.21
C MET A 23 5.42 -2.81 -3.83
N HIS A 24 5.63 -1.49 -3.79
CA HIS A 24 5.44 -0.72 -2.57
C HIS A 24 3.98 -0.76 -2.11
N GLY A 25 3.02 -0.56 -3.01
CA GLY A 25 1.60 -0.68 -2.71
C GLY A 25 1.27 -2.02 -2.07
N LEU A 26 1.73 -3.13 -2.67
CA LEU A 26 1.54 -4.48 -2.13
C LEU A 26 2.08 -4.64 -0.71
N ILE A 27 3.35 -4.27 -0.49
CA ILE A 27 3.98 -4.41 0.82
C ILE A 27 3.31 -3.49 1.86
N SER A 28 2.98 -2.25 1.49
CA SER A 28 2.20 -1.34 2.32
C SER A 28 0.84 -1.93 2.67
N GLY A 29 0.13 -2.56 1.73
CA GLY A 29 -1.16 -3.22 1.98
C GLY A 29 -1.05 -4.36 2.99
N LEU A 30 -0.01 -5.19 2.89
CA LEU A 30 0.26 -6.26 3.85
C LEU A 30 0.52 -5.71 5.26
N LEU A 31 1.35 -4.68 5.37
CA LEU A 31 1.71 -4.04 6.64
C LEU A 31 0.51 -3.31 7.26
N CYS A 32 -0.18 -2.45 6.49
CA CYS A 32 -1.39 -1.76 6.90
C CYS A 32 -2.52 -2.73 7.27
N GLY A 33 -2.52 -3.93 6.69
CA GLY A 33 -3.45 -5.00 7.03
C GLY A 33 -3.05 -5.86 8.24
N GLY A 34 -1.96 -5.53 8.93
CA GLY A 34 -1.56 -6.17 10.19
C GLY A 34 -0.59 -7.34 10.07
N ASN A 35 0.06 -7.53 8.92
CA ASN A 35 1.20 -8.44 8.85
C ASN A 35 2.38 -7.83 9.63
N GLN A 36 2.96 -8.59 10.57
CA GLN A 36 4.08 -8.12 11.43
C GLN A 36 5.23 -9.14 11.52
N ASP A 37 5.16 -10.24 10.78
CA ASP A 37 6.14 -11.33 10.84
C ASP A 37 6.76 -11.60 9.47
N SER A 38 7.65 -12.58 9.39
CA SER A 38 8.36 -12.89 8.15
C SER A 38 7.48 -13.56 7.07
N SER A 39 6.19 -13.80 7.31
CA SER A 39 5.29 -14.40 6.32
C SER A 39 5.05 -13.50 5.11
N TRP A 40 5.27 -12.18 5.22
CA TRP A 40 5.15 -11.25 4.09
C TRP A 40 5.95 -11.70 2.86
N GLN A 41 7.13 -12.30 3.05
CA GLN A 41 7.97 -12.76 1.94
C GLN A 41 7.27 -13.84 1.13
N ALA A 42 6.71 -14.84 1.82
CA ALA A 42 5.96 -15.91 1.17
C ALA A 42 4.72 -15.36 0.45
N LEU A 43 3.99 -14.43 1.08
CA LEU A 43 2.82 -13.78 0.47
C LEU A 43 3.21 -13.01 -0.80
N VAL A 44 4.29 -12.23 -0.77
CA VAL A 44 4.77 -11.52 -1.96
C VAL A 44 5.20 -12.52 -3.04
N HIS A 45 5.92 -13.59 -2.71
CA HIS A 45 6.28 -14.62 -3.71
C HIS A 45 5.04 -15.26 -4.36
N ASP A 46 4.04 -15.62 -3.56
CA ASP A 46 2.80 -16.24 -4.05
C ASP A 46 2.05 -15.30 -5.01
N LEU A 47 2.01 -14.00 -4.69
CA LEU A 47 1.27 -13.01 -5.46
C LEU A 47 2.00 -12.55 -6.72
N THR A 48 3.33 -12.66 -6.77
CA THR A 48 4.14 -11.95 -7.77
C THR A 48 5.14 -12.83 -8.53
N ASN A 49 5.34 -14.08 -8.08
CA ASN A 49 6.36 -14.99 -8.63
C ASN A 49 5.98 -16.47 -8.52
N GLU A 50 4.68 -16.79 -8.61
CA GLU A 50 4.17 -18.17 -8.55
C GLU A 50 4.65 -18.96 -7.30
N GLY A 51 4.86 -18.27 -6.19
CA GLY A 51 5.36 -18.84 -4.93
C GLY A 51 6.87 -19.15 -4.92
N MET A 52 7.59 -18.88 -6.01
CA MET A 52 9.04 -19.07 -6.07
C MET A 52 9.76 -17.93 -5.33
N ALA A 53 10.78 -18.28 -4.55
CA ALA A 53 11.60 -17.30 -3.86
C ALA A 53 12.42 -16.45 -4.84
N PHE A 54 12.59 -15.17 -4.52
CA PHE A 54 13.45 -14.27 -5.28
C PHE A 54 14.94 -14.55 -5.08
N SER A 55 15.75 -14.16 -6.06
CA SER A 55 17.20 -14.15 -5.92
C SER A 55 17.62 -13.07 -4.92
N GLN A 56 18.83 -13.22 -4.37
CA GLN A 56 19.37 -12.27 -3.40
C GLN A 56 19.40 -10.81 -3.91
N SER A 57 19.59 -10.64 -5.23
CA SER A 57 19.61 -9.33 -5.89
C SER A 57 18.30 -8.55 -5.81
N LEU A 58 17.15 -9.23 -5.65
CA LEU A 58 15.85 -8.60 -5.45
C LEU A 58 15.37 -8.74 -4.00
N SER A 59 15.67 -9.85 -3.32
CA SER A 59 15.20 -10.04 -1.95
C SER A 59 15.79 -9.03 -0.96
N LEU A 60 17.03 -8.58 -1.15
CA LEU A 60 17.65 -7.53 -0.33
C LEU A 60 16.94 -6.17 -0.48
N PRO A 61 16.79 -5.58 -1.68
CA PRO A 61 16.11 -4.30 -1.81
C PRO A 61 14.63 -4.37 -1.39
N LEU A 62 13.96 -5.51 -1.53
CA LEU A 62 12.60 -5.69 -1.01
C LEU A 62 12.55 -5.74 0.53
N GLN A 63 13.55 -6.32 1.19
CA GLN A 63 13.67 -6.26 2.65
C GLN A 63 13.92 -4.83 3.13
N GLU A 64 14.79 -4.08 2.45
CA GLU A 64 15.03 -2.66 2.73
C GLU A 64 13.77 -1.82 2.51
N LEU A 65 13.00 -2.11 1.47
CA LEU A 65 11.73 -1.46 1.18
C LEU A 65 10.70 -1.75 2.28
N HIS A 66 10.49 -3.03 2.62
CA HIS A 66 9.60 -3.45 3.69
C HIS A 66 9.94 -2.81 5.02
N GLN A 67 11.21 -2.82 5.41
CA GLN A 67 11.65 -2.20 6.66
C GLN A 67 11.37 -0.69 6.65
N ALA A 68 11.73 0.02 5.57
CA ALA A 68 11.49 1.45 5.48
C ALA A 68 9.99 1.81 5.52
N ILE A 69 9.13 1.00 4.90
CA ILE A 69 7.67 1.18 4.97
C ILE A 69 7.21 1.01 6.41
N GLY A 70 7.59 -0.09 7.07
CA GLY A 70 7.24 -0.35 8.47
C GLY A 70 7.66 0.80 9.40
N ASP A 71 8.93 1.21 9.33
CA ASP A 71 9.48 2.31 10.12
C ASP A 71 8.72 3.63 9.89
N SER A 72 8.26 3.90 8.66
CA SER A 72 7.53 5.13 8.30
C SER A 72 6.03 5.13 8.67
N LEU A 73 5.43 3.94 8.80
CA LEU A 73 4.07 3.74 9.30
C LEU A 73 4.04 3.85 10.83
N GLU A 74 5.15 3.54 11.48
CA GLU A 74 5.44 3.91 12.86
C GLU A 74 5.75 5.43 12.93
N GLU A 75 5.77 6.04 14.12
CA GLU A 75 5.91 7.52 14.29
C GLU A 75 4.72 8.39 13.80
N ASP A 76 3.49 8.02 14.18
CA ASP A 76 2.25 8.74 13.86
C ASP A 76 1.98 8.93 12.34
N GLY A 77 2.72 8.20 11.48
CA GLY A 77 2.51 8.19 10.03
C GLY A 77 2.96 9.46 9.30
N PHE A 78 3.70 10.36 9.95
CA PHE A 78 4.16 11.59 9.31
C PHE A 78 5.15 11.34 8.17
N LEU A 79 5.91 10.24 8.25
CA LEU A 79 6.98 9.93 7.30
C LEU A 79 6.53 8.97 6.19
N PHE A 80 5.36 8.34 6.32
CA PHE A 80 4.84 7.47 5.27
C PHE A 80 4.50 8.27 4.02
N GLN A 81 5.11 7.88 2.90
CA GLN A 81 4.94 8.48 1.58
C GLN A 81 4.69 7.38 0.55
N LEU A 82 3.93 7.69 -0.50
CA LEU A 82 3.74 6.76 -1.61
C LEU A 82 4.99 6.74 -2.48
N TYR A 83 5.42 5.54 -2.89
CA TYR A 83 6.60 5.39 -3.73
C TYR A 83 6.24 5.48 -5.21
N LEU A 84 6.06 6.71 -5.67
CA LEU A 84 5.71 7.06 -7.05
C LEU A 84 6.96 7.52 -7.82
N PRO A 85 6.98 7.40 -9.15
CA PRO A 85 8.09 7.91 -9.96
C PRO A 85 8.11 9.46 -9.94
N ASP A 86 9.31 10.04 -9.86
CA ASP A 86 9.53 11.49 -9.74
C ASP A 86 10.71 12.02 -10.60
N ASP A 87 11.21 11.21 -11.55
CA ASP A 87 12.26 11.63 -12.49
C ASP A 87 11.77 12.73 -13.45
N GLU A 88 12.69 13.51 -14.02
CA GLU A 88 12.38 14.69 -14.87
C GLU A 88 11.57 14.36 -16.13
N ASP A 89 11.63 13.11 -16.63
CA ASP A 89 10.93 12.64 -17.83
C ASP A 89 9.55 12.01 -17.54
N ILE A 90 9.16 11.92 -16.26
CA ILE A 90 7.89 11.36 -15.83
C ILE A 90 6.78 12.40 -15.99
N THR A 91 5.71 12.03 -16.70
CA THR A 91 4.55 12.90 -16.90
C THR A 91 3.52 12.76 -15.78
N VAL A 92 2.59 13.72 -15.68
CA VAL A 92 1.42 13.60 -14.79
C VAL A 92 0.60 12.34 -15.06
N PHE A 93 0.51 11.91 -16.32
CA PHE A 93 -0.20 10.70 -16.74
C PHE A 93 0.50 9.44 -16.22
N ASP A 94 1.83 9.37 -16.34
CA ASP A 94 2.62 8.27 -15.78
C ASP A 94 2.47 8.18 -14.25
N ARG A 95 2.41 9.31 -13.55
CA ARG A 95 2.17 9.36 -12.10
C ARG A 95 0.76 8.94 -11.73
N ALA A 96 -0.26 9.31 -12.51
CA ALA A 96 -1.63 8.88 -12.31
C ALA A 96 -1.78 7.36 -12.50
N ASP A 97 -1.16 6.79 -13.53
CA ASP A 97 -1.13 5.35 -13.76
C ASP A 97 -0.36 4.62 -12.64
N ALA A 98 0.77 5.16 -12.20
CA ALA A 98 1.53 4.63 -11.07
C ALA A 98 0.73 4.67 -9.76
N LEU A 99 -0.07 5.72 -9.52
CA LEU A 99 -0.96 5.81 -8.37
C LEU A 99 -2.07 4.77 -8.43
N ALA A 100 -2.73 4.60 -9.59
CA ALA A 100 -3.74 3.56 -9.77
C ALA A 100 -3.15 2.16 -9.55
N GLY A 101 -1.95 1.90 -10.08
CA GLY A 101 -1.20 0.66 -9.84
C GLY A 101 -0.86 0.45 -8.36
N TRP A 102 -0.39 1.49 -7.68
CA TRP A 102 -0.11 1.47 -6.24
C TRP A 102 -1.36 1.11 -5.43
N VAL A 103 -2.49 1.77 -5.70
CA VAL A 103 -3.75 1.55 -4.99
C VAL A 103 -4.30 0.14 -5.23
N ASN A 104 -4.26 -0.36 -6.47
CA ASN A 104 -4.66 -1.73 -6.79
C ASN A 104 -3.88 -2.77 -5.97
N HIS A 105 -2.56 -2.60 -5.87
CA HIS A 105 -1.71 -3.54 -5.15
C HIS A 105 -1.78 -3.36 -3.63
N PHE A 106 -2.02 -2.14 -3.14
CA PHE A 106 -2.37 -1.90 -1.75
C PHE A 106 -3.63 -2.65 -1.34
N LEU A 107 -4.71 -2.55 -2.14
CA LEU A 107 -5.95 -3.29 -1.90
C LEU A 107 -5.76 -4.81 -1.98
N LEU A 108 -4.88 -5.30 -2.87
CA LEU A 108 -4.50 -6.71 -2.95
C LEU A 108 -3.84 -7.18 -1.65
N GLY A 109 -2.81 -6.47 -1.18
CA GLY A 109 -2.11 -6.78 0.07
C GLY A 109 -3.08 -6.76 1.26
N LEU A 110 -3.90 -5.71 1.36
CA LEU A 110 -4.87 -5.54 2.42
C LEU A 110 -5.91 -6.67 2.45
N GLY A 111 -6.41 -7.08 1.28
CA GLY A 111 -7.38 -8.17 1.13
C GLY A 111 -6.84 -9.54 1.53
N VAL A 112 -5.54 -9.78 1.30
CA VAL A 112 -4.87 -11.03 1.71
C VAL A 112 -4.74 -11.11 3.23
N THR A 113 -4.42 -10.00 3.89
CA THR A 113 -4.25 -9.96 5.35
C THR A 113 -5.57 -9.80 6.11
N GLN A 114 -6.62 -9.28 5.46
CA GLN A 114 -7.94 -9.06 6.05
C GLN A 114 -9.04 -9.83 5.28
N PRO A 115 -9.27 -11.13 5.58
CA PRO A 115 -10.24 -11.97 4.84
C PRO A 115 -11.72 -11.54 4.91
N LYS A 116 -12.04 -10.53 5.72
CA LYS A 116 -13.39 -9.94 5.87
C LYS A 116 -13.39 -8.46 5.53
N LEU A 117 -12.54 -8.02 4.61
CA LEU A 117 -12.40 -6.62 4.21
C LEU A 117 -13.74 -6.02 3.74
N ASP A 118 -14.60 -6.81 3.09
CA ASP A 118 -15.96 -6.46 2.67
C ASP A 118 -16.92 -6.08 3.82
N LYS A 119 -16.59 -6.52 5.04
CA LYS A 119 -17.40 -6.30 6.25
C LYS A 119 -16.93 -5.13 7.09
N VAL A 120 -15.82 -4.47 6.71
CA VAL A 120 -15.36 -3.25 7.36
C VAL A 120 -16.40 -2.15 7.11
N LYS A 121 -16.66 -1.34 8.14
CA LYS A 121 -17.67 -0.26 8.16
C LYS A 121 -17.11 0.97 8.84
N GLY A 122 -17.83 2.09 8.73
CA GLY A 122 -17.36 3.39 9.21
C GLY A 122 -16.31 3.98 8.29
N GLU A 123 -15.54 4.93 8.81
CA GLU A 123 -14.56 5.71 8.04
C GLU A 123 -13.58 4.84 7.26
N THR A 124 -13.05 3.77 7.86
CA THR A 124 -12.12 2.85 7.18
C THR A 124 -12.80 2.10 6.02
N GLY A 125 -14.09 1.74 6.18
CA GLY A 125 -14.83 1.07 5.11
C GLY A 125 -15.09 1.99 3.92
N GLU A 126 -15.45 3.25 4.20
CA GLU A 126 -15.63 4.29 3.17
C GLU A 126 -14.31 4.58 2.45
N ALA A 127 -13.20 4.72 3.18
CA ALA A 127 -11.88 4.90 2.58
C ALA A 127 -11.49 3.73 1.67
N ILE A 128 -11.79 2.49 2.04
CA ILE A 128 -11.54 1.32 1.18
C ILE A 128 -12.40 1.37 -0.10
N ASP A 129 -13.65 1.81 -0.01
CA ASP A 129 -14.53 1.95 -1.17
C ASP A 129 -14.06 3.08 -2.11
N ASP A 130 -13.59 4.19 -1.56
CA ASP A 130 -12.97 5.28 -2.32
C ASP A 130 -11.68 4.81 -3.00
N LEU A 131 -10.81 4.07 -2.30
CA LEU A 131 -9.61 3.48 -2.88
C LEU A 131 -9.95 2.53 -4.05
N ARG A 132 -11.05 1.77 -3.98
CA ARG A 132 -11.49 0.93 -5.13
C ARG A 132 -11.87 1.77 -6.34
N THR A 133 -12.42 2.97 -6.12
CA THR A 133 -12.75 3.91 -7.18
C THR A 133 -11.47 4.52 -7.76
N ILE A 134 -10.51 4.93 -6.91
CA ILE A 134 -9.21 5.49 -7.32
C ILE A 134 -8.34 4.44 -8.04
N ALA A 135 -8.45 3.16 -7.69
CA ALA A 135 -7.79 2.08 -8.43
C ALA A 135 -8.22 1.99 -9.91
N GLN A 136 -9.35 2.61 -10.27
CA GLN A 136 -9.89 2.69 -11.63
C GLN A 136 -9.78 4.12 -12.20
N LEU A 137 -8.94 4.96 -11.60
CA LEU A 137 -8.74 6.34 -12.02
C LEU A 137 -8.32 6.36 -13.50
N GLY A 138 -8.98 7.22 -14.25
CA GLY A 138 -8.57 7.65 -15.58
C GLY A 138 -8.51 9.16 -15.60
N TYR A 139 -7.88 9.70 -16.62
CA TYR A 139 -7.71 11.13 -16.85
C TYR A 139 -8.16 11.48 -18.27
N ASP A 140 -8.58 12.72 -18.46
CA ASP A 140 -8.80 13.27 -19.80
C ASP A 140 -7.49 13.86 -20.31
N GLU A 141 -6.97 13.31 -21.42
CA GLU A 141 -5.72 13.79 -22.02
C GLU A 141 -5.85 15.21 -22.61
N ASP A 142 -7.08 15.68 -22.84
CA ASP A 142 -7.37 17.02 -23.37
C ASP A 142 -7.52 18.08 -22.27
N GLU A 143 -7.49 17.71 -20.98
CA GLU A 143 -7.55 18.64 -19.85
C GLU A 143 -6.24 19.42 -19.65
N ASP A 144 -6.32 20.52 -18.90
CA ASP A 144 -5.16 21.31 -18.52
C ASP A 144 -4.24 20.50 -17.58
N GLN A 145 -2.98 20.33 -17.97
CA GLN A 145 -2.03 19.49 -17.23
C GLN A 145 -1.69 20.06 -15.85
N ASP A 146 -1.65 21.39 -15.69
CA ASP A 146 -1.35 22.01 -14.39
C ASP A 146 -2.53 21.77 -13.42
N GLU A 147 -3.77 21.81 -13.91
CA GLU A 147 -4.97 21.48 -13.13
C GLU A 147 -5.01 19.99 -12.76
N LEU A 148 -4.63 19.11 -13.70
CA LEU A 148 -4.53 17.66 -13.46
C LEU A 148 -3.44 17.33 -12.43
N GLU A 149 -2.29 17.99 -12.50
CA GLU A 149 -1.21 17.84 -11.52
C GLU A 149 -1.68 18.21 -10.12
N GLN A 150 -2.33 19.36 -9.97
CA GLN A 150 -2.86 19.78 -8.68
C GLN A 150 -3.89 18.77 -8.13
N SER A 151 -4.80 18.31 -8.98
CA SER A 151 -5.80 17.31 -8.61
C SER A 151 -5.16 15.98 -8.20
N LEU A 152 -4.12 15.56 -8.92
CA LEU A 152 -3.39 14.33 -8.62
C LEU A 152 -2.70 14.40 -7.26
N GLU A 153 -2.08 15.53 -6.90
CA GLU A 153 -1.47 15.72 -5.57
C GLU A 153 -2.50 15.57 -4.43
N GLU A 154 -3.71 16.08 -4.62
CA GLU A 154 -4.80 15.92 -3.63
C GLU A 154 -5.21 14.44 -3.48
N VAL A 155 -5.29 13.70 -4.59
CA VAL A 155 -5.61 12.26 -4.56
C VAL A 155 -4.47 11.45 -3.94
N ILE A 156 -3.20 11.78 -4.23
CA ILE A 156 -2.02 11.15 -3.61
C ILE A 156 -2.08 11.32 -2.09
N GLU A 157 -2.37 12.53 -1.60
CA GLU A 157 -2.47 12.79 -0.17
C GLU A 157 -3.66 12.04 0.45
N TYR A 158 -4.81 11.99 -0.23
CA TYR A 158 -5.95 11.19 0.22
C TYR A 158 -5.58 9.71 0.37
N VAL A 159 -4.94 9.12 -0.65
CA VAL A 159 -4.50 7.72 -0.64
C VAL A 159 -3.53 7.45 0.51
N ARG A 160 -2.59 8.37 0.75
CA ARG A 160 -1.64 8.31 1.88
C ARG A 160 -2.36 8.27 3.22
N VAL A 161 -3.33 9.16 3.43
CA VAL A 161 -4.14 9.21 4.67
C VAL A 161 -5.03 7.97 4.82
N ALA A 162 -5.64 7.49 3.74
CA ALA A 162 -6.46 6.28 3.75
C ALA A 162 -5.62 5.03 4.12
N ALA A 163 -4.38 4.94 3.64
CA ALA A 163 -3.46 3.87 4.01
C ALA A 163 -3.10 3.90 5.51
N LEU A 164 -2.88 5.10 6.07
CA LEU A 164 -2.63 5.30 7.51
C LEU A 164 -3.87 4.94 8.35
N LEU A 165 -5.07 5.29 7.90
CA LEU A 165 -6.33 4.92 8.56
C LEU A 165 -6.52 3.39 8.57
N CYS A 166 -6.19 2.71 7.46
CA CYS A 166 -6.21 1.26 7.40
C CYS A 166 -5.21 0.66 8.40
N HIS A 167 -3.97 1.15 8.40
CA HIS A 167 -2.96 0.73 9.38
C HIS A 167 -3.47 0.89 10.81
N ASP A 168 -3.99 2.06 11.16
CA ASP A 168 -4.55 2.33 12.49
C ASP A 168 -5.62 1.31 12.89
N THR A 169 -6.54 1.03 11.97
CA THR A 169 -7.69 0.16 12.19
C THR A 169 -7.30 -1.29 12.40
N PHE A 170 -6.32 -1.80 11.64
CA PHE A 170 -5.99 -3.21 11.61
C PHE A 170 -4.78 -3.60 12.47
N THR A 171 -3.93 -2.66 12.86
CA THR A 171 -2.75 -2.93 13.71
C THR A 171 -2.94 -2.52 15.16
N ARG A 172 -3.80 -1.54 15.47
CA ARG A 172 -4.18 -1.27 16.85
C ARG A 172 -5.14 -2.37 17.32
N SER A 173 -4.72 -3.10 18.35
CA SER A 173 -5.62 -4.03 19.04
C SER A 173 -6.85 -3.25 19.51
N MET A 174 -8.02 -3.55 18.95
CA MET A 174 -9.30 -3.21 19.59
C MET A 174 -9.17 -3.65 21.04
N PRO A 175 -9.33 -2.78 22.05
CA PRO A 175 -9.46 -3.26 23.41
C PRO A 175 -10.64 -4.22 23.39
N THR A 176 -10.35 -5.53 23.52
CA THR A 176 -11.36 -6.55 23.73
C THR A 176 -12.34 -5.95 24.71
N ASN A 177 -13.60 -5.77 24.30
CA ASN A 177 -14.67 -5.36 25.19
C ASN A 177 -14.55 -6.25 26.42
N VAL A 178 -13.95 -5.72 27.49
CA VAL A 178 -13.92 -6.39 28.78
C VAL A 178 -15.38 -6.31 29.16
N VAL A 179 -16.10 -7.41 28.94
CA VAL A 179 -17.45 -7.55 29.47
C VAL A 179 -17.25 -7.49 30.98
N VAL A 180 -17.38 -6.29 31.54
CA VAL A 180 -17.41 -6.06 32.98
C VAL A 180 -18.67 -6.76 33.44
N GLN A 181 -18.54 -8.05 33.79
CA GLN A 181 -19.58 -8.73 34.55
C GLN A 181 -19.73 -7.93 35.85
N LYS A 182 -20.83 -7.19 35.96
CA LYS A 182 -21.19 -6.53 37.22
C LYS A 182 -21.25 -7.62 38.29
N PRO A 183 -20.58 -7.45 39.44
CA PRO A 183 -20.64 -8.44 40.50
C PRO A 183 -22.08 -8.59 40.98
N THR A 184 -22.60 -9.81 40.93
CA THR A 184 -23.90 -10.15 41.50
C THR A 184 -23.72 -10.41 43.00
N LEU A 185 -24.51 -9.75 43.84
CA LEU A 185 -24.55 -10.02 45.28
C LEU A 185 -25.22 -11.39 45.56
N HIS A 186 -24.63 -12.15 46.47
CA HIS A 186 -25.21 -13.31 47.15
C HIS A 186 -25.23 -13.05 48.65
#